data_AF-A0A1B6FRI4-F1
#
_entry.id   AF-A0A1B6FRI4-F1
#
_cell.length_a   1.000
_cell.length_b   1.000
_cell.length_c   1.000
_cell.angle_alpha   90.00
_cell.angle_beta   90.00
_cell.angle_gamma   90.00
#
_symmetry.space_group_name_H-M   'P 1'
#
loop_
_entity.id
_entity.type
_entity.pdbx_description
1 polymer ?
#
loop_
_entity_poly.entity_id
_entity_poly.type
_entity_poly.pdbx_seq_one_letter_code
_entity_poly.pdbx_strand_id
1 'polypeptide(L)'
;MSKSQSFLPWRKKLKEKIMSSTMFCGRFIKECDQLKYVLERTIKHGESDSVLLIGFKGSGKTTILNHSLNTIRQSGHDDFIIVNLNGLIHTDDGLALKEIICQLHLKELEGDRVAGSFSDNLLFLLQS
;
A
#
# COMPACT_ATOMS: atom_id res chain seq x y z
N MET A 1 -41.73 22.55 -9.93
CA MET A 1 -40.61 22.17 -9.02
C MET A 1 -39.60 21.34 -9.80
N SER A 2 -38.33 21.68 -9.62
CA SER A 2 -37.28 21.60 -10.65
C SER A 2 -36.71 20.19 -10.88
N LYS A 3 -36.66 19.74 -12.14
CA LYS A 3 -35.96 18.53 -12.59
C LYS A 3 -34.46 18.51 -12.22
N SER A 4 -33.88 19.63 -11.82
CA SER A 4 -32.48 19.73 -11.39
C SER A 4 -32.18 19.04 -10.06
N GLN A 5 -33.16 18.89 -9.15
CA GLN A 5 -32.91 18.32 -7.82
C GLN A 5 -32.71 16.80 -7.81
N SER A 6 -33.23 16.07 -8.80
CA SER A 6 -33.09 14.60 -8.88
C SER A 6 -31.72 14.14 -9.39
N PHE A 7 -30.95 15.00 -10.06
CA PHE A 7 -29.65 14.64 -10.65
C PHE A 7 -28.47 14.77 -9.67
N LEU A 8 -28.62 15.59 -8.61
CA LEU A 8 -27.58 15.81 -7.60
C LEU A 8 -27.14 14.53 -6.88
N PRO A 9 -28.04 13.63 -6.44
CA PRO A 9 -27.66 12.36 -5.82
C PRO A 9 -26.86 11.46 -6.78
N TRP A 10 -27.28 11.37 -8.04
CA TRP A 10 -26.59 10.59 -9.07
C TRP A 10 -25.20 11.15 -9.37
N ARG A 11 -25.07 12.48 -9.47
CA ARG A 11 -23.78 13.14 -9.65
C ARG A 11 -22.85 12.87 -8.47
N LYS A 12 -23.36 12.89 -7.23
CA LYS A 12 -22.58 12.57 -6.04
C LYS A 12 -22.10 11.12 -6.06
N LYS A 13 -23.00 10.18 -6.31
CA LYS A 13 -22.68 8.74 -6.39
C LYS A 13 -21.69 8.41 -7.50
N LEU A 14 -21.81 9.07 -8.66
CA LEU A 14 -20.91 8.87 -9.79
C LEU A 14 -19.52 9.48 -9.53
N LYS A 15 -19.47 10.69 -8.96
CA LYS A 15 -18.20 11.29 -8.50
C LYS A 15 -17.53 10.41 -7.46
N GLU A 16 -18.29 9.94 -6.48
CA GLU A 16 -17.79 9.04 -5.46
C GLU A 16 -17.24 7.76 -6.10
N LYS A 17 -17.97 7.11 -7.00
CA LYS A 17 -17.51 5.89 -7.70
C LYS A 17 -16.25 6.10 -8.55
N ILE A 18 -16.11 7.27 -9.17
CA ILE A 18 -14.91 7.62 -9.96
C ILE A 18 -13.73 7.95 -9.04
N MET A 19 -13.96 8.67 -7.94
CA MET A 19 -12.89 9.08 -7.03
C MET A 19 -12.47 7.98 -6.07
N SER A 20 -13.41 7.16 -5.61
CA SER A 20 -13.16 6.00 -4.75
C SER A 20 -12.61 4.81 -5.53
N SER A 21 -12.28 4.98 -6.83
CA SER A 21 -11.96 3.92 -7.78
C SER A 21 -10.81 2.99 -7.34
N THR A 22 -11.16 2.09 -6.43
CA THR A 22 -10.85 0.66 -6.44
C THR A 22 -11.68 -0.03 -7.53
N MET A 23 -11.84 0.62 -8.69
CA MET A 23 -12.46 -0.02 -9.84
C MET A 23 -11.43 -0.97 -10.44
N PHE A 24 -11.55 -2.25 -10.05
CA PHE A 24 -10.91 -3.33 -10.76
C PHE A 24 -11.50 -3.39 -12.17
N CYS A 25 -10.78 -2.87 -13.15
CA CYS A 25 -11.07 -3.16 -14.54
C CYS A 25 -10.54 -4.57 -14.80
N GLY A 26 -11.42 -5.53 -15.12
CA GLY A 26 -11.07 -6.94 -15.38
C GLY A 26 -10.12 -7.19 -16.56
N ARG A 27 -9.36 -6.19 -17.01
CA ARG A 27 -8.30 -6.31 -18.01
C ARG A 27 -7.02 -6.94 -17.45
N PHE A 28 -6.74 -6.78 -16.16
CA PHE A 28 -5.47 -7.21 -15.54
C PHE A 28 -5.62 -8.40 -14.58
N ILE A 29 -6.49 -9.36 -14.93
CA ILE A 29 -6.80 -10.50 -14.06
C ILE A 29 -5.56 -11.38 -13.85
N LYS A 30 -4.82 -11.67 -14.92
CA LYS A 30 -3.64 -12.55 -14.86
C LYS A 30 -2.54 -11.97 -13.97
N GLU A 31 -2.28 -10.67 -14.11
CA GLU A 31 -1.27 -9.97 -13.33
C GLU A 31 -1.69 -9.86 -11.86
N CYS A 32 -2.98 -9.63 -11.59
CA CYS A 32 -3.50 -9.67 -10.22
C CYS A 32 -3.35 -11.05 -9.59
N ASP A 33 -3.66 -12.12 -10.33
CA ASP A 33 -3.54 -13.50 -9.85
C ASP A 33 -2.08 -13.87 -9.57
N GLN A 34 -1.15 -13.49 -10.45
CA GLN A 34 0.29 -13.68 -10.23
C GLN A 34 0.78 -12.92 -9.00
N LEU A 35 0.40 -11.65 -8.86
CA LEU A 35 0.78 -10.84 -7.70
C LEU A 35 0.21 -11.41 -6.40
N LYS A 36 -1.06 -11.85 -6.43
CA LYS A 36 -1.72 -12.49 -5.30
C LYS A 36 -1.02 -13.79 -4.91
N TYR A 37 -0.64 -14.61 -5.89
CA TYR A 37 0.10 -15.85 -5.64
C TYR A 37 1.41 -15.59 -4.89
N VAL A 38 2.21 -14.61 -5.33
CA VAL A 38 3.46 -14.26 -4.66
C VAL A 38 3.20 -13.75 -3.23
N LEU A 39 2.26 -12.83 -3.07
CA LEU A 39 1.91 -12.28 -1.75
C LEU A 39 1.40 -13.36 -0.79
N GLU A 40 0.56 -14.30 -1.26
CA GLU A 40 0.09 -15.40 -0.44
C GLU A 40 1.22 -16.34 -0.01
N ARG A 41 2.21 -16.59 -0.86
CA ARG A 41 3.38 -17.40 -0.46
C ARG A 41 4.22 -16.69 0.58
N THR A 42 4.47 -15.40 0.43
CA THR A 42 5.19 -14.61 1.43
C THR A 42 4.48 -14.62 2.78
N ILE A 43 3.15 -14.46 2.81
CA ILE A 43 2.39 -14.41 4.07
C ILE A 43 2.24 -15.80 4.69
N LYS A 44 1.91 -16.83 3.91
CA LYS A 44 1.61 -18.19 4.44
C LYS A 44 2.85 -19.04 4.68
N HIS A 45 3.86 -18.94 3.81
CA HIS A 45 5.03 -19.80 3.82
C HIS A 45 6.30 -19.07 4.28
N GLY A 46 6.23 -17.75 4.49
CA GLY A 46 7.41 -16.95 4.85
C GLY A 46 8.43 -16.83 3.72
N GLU A 47 8.03 -17.03 2.46
CA GLU A 47 8.91 -16.90 1.30
C GLU A 47 9.30 -15.42 1.08
N SER A 48 10.59 -15.17 0.92
CA SER A 48 11.13 -13.83 0.63
C SER A 48 11.28 -13.65 -0.89
N ASP A 49 10.23 -13.12 -1.52
CA ASP A 49 10.18 -12.83 -2.95
C ASP A 49 10.23 -11.31 -3.22
N SER A 50 10.89 -10.91 -4.31
CA SER A 50 10.91 -9.53 -4.79
C SER A 50 10.16 -9.42 -6.12
N VAL A 51 9.29 -8.42 -6.26
CA VAL A 51 8.47 -8.21 -7.46
C VAL A 51 8.58 -6.76 -7.95
N LEU A 52 8.74 -6.58 -9.26
CA LEU A 52 8.80 -5.27 -9.91
C LEU A 52 7.62 -5.08 -10.88
N LEU A 53 6.74 -4.11 -10.57
CA LEU A 53 5.58 -3.74 -11.40
C LEU A 53 5.92 -2.58 -12.34
N ILE A 54 5.95 -2.84 -13.65
CA ILE A 54 6.31 -1.85 -14.68
C ILE A 54 5.09 -1.48 -15.54
N GLY A 55 5.00 -0.21 -15.95
CA GLY A 55 4.02 0.25 -16.93
C GLY A 55 3.93 1.78 -16.97
N PHE A 56 3.10 2.33 -17.87
CA PHE A 56 2.92 3.79 -18.00
C PHE A 56 2.26 4.45 -16.78
N LYS A 57 2.50 5.75 -16.56
CA LYS A 57 1.82 6.51 -15.49
C LYS A 57 0.31 6.49 -15.72
N GLY A 58 -0.47 6.24 -14.65
CA GLY A 58 -1.93 6.13 -14.74
C GLY A 58 -2.46 4.76 -15.18
N SER A 59 -1.60 3.76 -15.40
CA SER A 59 -2.03 2.40 -15.76
C SER A 59 -2.70 1.60 -14.62
N GLY A 60 -2.82 2.17 -13.42
CA GLY A 60 -3.45 1.50 -12.28
C GLY A 60 -2.57 0.50 -11.52
N LYS A 61 -1.24 0.60 -11.61
CA LYS A 61 -0.30 -0.29 -10.87
C LYS A 61 -0.60 -0.35 -9.37
N THR A 62 -0.70 0.81 -8.72
CA THR A 62 -1.04 0.92 -7.30
C THR A 62 -2.44 0.36 -7.01
N THR A 63 -3.39 0.54 -7.94
CA THR A 63 -4.75 -0.01 -7.82
C THR A 63 -4.76 -1.53 -7.82
N ILE A 64 -3.97 -2.18 -8.69
CA ILE A 64 -3.80 -3.64 -8.74
C ILE A 64 -3.21 -4.15 -7.42
N LEU A 65 -2.12 -3.54 -6.94
CA LEU A 65 -1.48 -3.91 -5.68
C LEU A 65 -2.46 -3.79 -4.49
N ASN A 66 -3.13 -2.64 -4.36
CA ASN A 66 -4.11 -2.40 -3.30
C ASN A 66 -5.28 -3.37 -3.39
N HIS A 67 -5.71 -3.74 -4.59
CA HIS A 67 -6.76 -4.73 -4.78
C HIS A 67 -6.33 -6.11 -4.26
N SER A 68 -5.16 -6.61 -4.70
CA SER A 68 -4.63 -7.90 -4.26
C SER A 68 -4.44 -7.96 -2.73
N LEU A 69 -3.90 -6.89 -2.12
CA LEU A 69 -3.75 -6.79 -0.67
C LEU A 69 -5.10 -6.79 0.06
N ASN A 70 -6.08 -6.04 -0.43
CA ASN A 70 -7.42 -6.03 0.15
C ASN A 70 -8.11 -7.39 0.03
N THR A 71 -7.92 -8.11 -1.08
CA THR A 71 -8.45 -9.47 -1.25
C THR A 71 -7.82 -10.45 -0.26
N ILE A 72 -6.52 -10.32 0.04
CA ILE A 72 -5.84 -11.16 1.04
C ILE A 72 -6.31 -10.84 2.46
N ARG A 73 -6.50 -9.56 2.79
CA ARG A 73 -7.12 -9.19 4.08
C ARG A 73 -8.52 -9.74 4.23
N GLN A 74 -9.32 -9.70 3.17
CA GLN A 74 -10.67 -10.27 3.15
C GLN A 74 -10.69 -11.80 3.27
N SER A 75 -9.62 -12.50 2.87
CA SER A 75 -9.52 -13.96 3.02
C SER A 75 -9.12 -14.40 4.44
N GLY A 76 -8.97 -13.47 5.38
CA GLY A 76 -8.73 -13.76 6.80
C GLY A 76 -7.27 -13.81 7.20
N HIS A 77 -6.35 -13.43 6.32
CA HIS A 77 -4.92 -13.28 6.64
C HIS A 77 -4.63 -11.80 6.90
N ASP A 78 -4.69 -11.35 8.16
CA ASP A 78 -4.31 -9.98 8.56
C ASP A 78 -2.96 -9.93 9.30
N ASP A 79 -2.25 -11.07 9.34
CA ASP A 79 -0.96 -11.23 10.03
C ASP A 79 0.22 -10.68 9.19
N PHE A 80 0.11 -9.46 8.67
CA PHE A 80 1.19 -8.82 7.94
C PHE A 80 1.20 -7.29 8.10
N ILE A 81 2.41 -6.74 8.17
CA ILE A 81 2.64 -5.30 8.21
C ILE A 81 3.04 -4.85 6.81
N ILE A 82 2.40 -3.79 6.32
CA ILE A 82 2.76 -3.17 5.04
C ILE A 82 3.63 -1.95 5.34
N VAL A 83 4.85 -1.95 4.80
CA VAL A 83 5.70 -0.76 4.78
C VAL A 83 5.66 -0.14 3.38
N ASN A 84 5.12 1.06 3.27
CA ASN A 84 5.00 1.81 2.02
C ASN A 84 6.01 2.96 1.97
N LEU A 85 6.90 2.91 0.96
CA LEU A 85 7.87 3.96 0.70
C LEU A 85 7.57 4.64 -0.63
N ASN A 86 7.69 5.97 -0.65
CA ASN A 86 7.53 6.76 -1.86
C ASN A 86 8.84 7.51 -2.15
N GLY A 87 9.52 7.18 -3.24
CA GLY A 87 10.79 7.82 -3.63
C GLY A 87 10.68 9.32 -3.96
N LEU A 88 9.47 9.86 -4.14
CA LEU A 88 9.27 11.32 -4.26
C LEU A 88 9.26 12.03 -2.90
N ILE A 89 9.01 11.30 -1.81
CA ILE A 89 8.95 11.83 -0.44
C ILE A 89 10.23 11.45 0.30
N HIS A 90 10.61 10.18 0.23
CA HIS A 90 11.81 9.62 0.85
C HIS A 90 12.98 9.74 -0.13
N THR A 91 13.47 10.97 -0.31
CA THR A 91 14.55 11.29 -1.26
C THR A 91 15.94 10.95 -0.73
N ASP A 92 16.06 10.70 0.56
CA ASP A 92 17.30 10.37 1.26
C ASP A 92 17.11 9.09 2.07
N ASP A 93 18.17 8.29 2.18
CA ASP A 93 18.15 7.00 2.87
C ASP A 93 17.82 7.16 4.36
N GLY A 94 18.23 8.28 4.99
CA GLY A 94 17.89 8.58 6.38
C GLY A 94 16.39 8.79 6.58
N LEU A 95 15.74 9.50 5.64
CA LEU A 95 14.29 9.69 5.66
C LEU A 95 13.54 8.38 5.39
N ALA A 96 14.01 7.58 4.43
CA ALA A 96 13.43 6.28 4.13
C ALA A 96 13.52 5.34 5.34
N LEU A 97 14.68 5.26 5.98
CA LEU A 97 14.92 4.41 7.14
C LEU A 97 14.06 4.82 8.34
N LYS A 98 13.95 6.12 8.59
CA LYS A 98 13.07 6.67 9.63
C LYS A 98 11.62 6.27 9.38
N GLU A 99 11.15 6.35 8.13
CA GLU A 99 9.80 5.94 7.78
C GLU A 99 9.58 4.44 7.96
N ILE A 100 10.54 3.60 7.56
CA ILE A 100 10.50 2.14 7.79
C ILE A 100 10.31 1.84 9.28
N ILE A 101 11.13 2.46 10.15
CA ILE A 101 11.05 2.28 11.61
C ILE A 101 9.68 2.69 12.14
N CYS A 102 9.18 3.86 11.72
CA CYS A 102 7.87 4.37 12.13
C CYS A 102 6.72 3.44 11.72
N GLN A 103 6.75 2.90 10.49
CA GLN A 103 5.69 2.02 10.00
C GLN A 103 5.76 0.60 10.59
N LEU A 104 6.95 0.09 10.91
CA LEU A 104 7.13 -1.21 11.56
C LEU A 104 6.75 -1.18 13.05
N HIS A 105 7.13 -0.14 13.79
CA HIS A 105 6.95 -0.05 15.25
C HIS A 105 5.72 0.76 15.69
N LEU A 106 4.77 0.97 14.77
CA LEU A 106 3.37 1.40 14.96
C LEU A 106 3.02 2.35 16.11
N LYS A 107 3.90 3.31 16.48
CA LYS A 107 3.72 4.41 17.46
C LYS A 107 4.16 4.17 18.91
N GLU A 108 4.86 3.09 19.26
CA GLU A 108 5.45 2.97 20.62
C GLU A 108 6.69 3.86 20.85
N LEU A 109 7.19 4.49 19.79
CA LEU A 109 8.28 5.45 19.81
C LEU A 109 7.80 6.91 19.69
N GLU A 110 6.60 7.23 20.18
CA GLU A 110 6.21 8.62 20.48
C GLU A 110 7.08 9.15 21.64
N GLY A 111 8.32 9.51 21.33
CA GLY A 111 9.28 10.00 22.29
C GLY A 111 10.72 9.82 21.81
N ASP A 112 11.19 10.76 20.99
CA ASP A 112 12.60 11.17 20.88
C ASP A 112 13.65 10.15 20.36
N ARG A 113 13.32 8.86 20.23
CA ARG A 113 14.32 7.81 19.92
C ARG A 113 14.64 7.61 18.44
N VAL A 114 13.77 8.02 17.51
CA VAL A 114 14.06 7.96 16.06
C VAL A 114 14.82 9.20 15.56
N ALA A 115 15.43 9.96 16.48
CA ALA A 115 16.28 11.12 16.22
C ALA A 115 17.77 10.83 16.48
N GLY A 116 18.18 9.55 16.49
CA GLY A 116 19.59 9.15 16.48
C GLY A 116 20.26 9.34 15.12
N SER A 117 21.56 9.02 15.04
CA SER A 117 22.30 8.98 13.77
C SER A 117 21.69 7.94 12.82
N PHE A 118 21.95 8.06 11.52
CA PHE A 118 21.59 7.03 10.54
C PHE A 118 22.04 5.62 10.98
N SER A 119 23.25 5.51 11.51
CA SER A 119 23.81 4.25 12.00
C SER A 119 23.03 3.66 13.17
N ASP A 120 22.52 4.50 14.06
CA ASP A 120 21.75 4.04 15.23
C ASP A 120 20.39 3.50 14.79
N ASN A 121 19.74 4.19 13.84
CA ASN A 121 18.48 3.75 13.23
C ASN A 121 18.66 2.41 12.49
N LEU A 122 19.76 2.24 11.77
CA LEU A 122 20.06 1.00 11.06
C LEU A 122 20.34 -0.15 12.02
N LEU A 123 21.15 0.11 13.05
CA LEU A 123 21.47 -0.88 14.08
C LEU A 123 20.21 -1.33 14.82
N PHE A 124 19.33 -0.38 15.15
CA PHE A 124 18.04 -0.66 15.80
C PHE A 124 17.20 -1.64 14.98
N LEU A 125 17.09 -1.44 13.65
CA LEU A 125 16.34 -2.36 12.76
C LEU A 125 16.97 -3.75 12.63
N LEU A 126 18.29 -3.86 12.78
CA LEU A 126 18.99 -5.14 12.62
C LEU A 126 19.04 -5.96 13.92
N GLN A 127 18.85 -5.31 15.07
CA GLN A 127 18.92 -5.95 16.39
C GLN A 127 17.55 -6.37 16.94
N SER A 128 16.47 -5.79 16.41
CA SER A 128 15.08 -6.18 16.66
C SER A 128 14.71 -7.46 15.92
#